data_AF-A0A1I3HVE3-F1
#
_entry.id   AF-A0A1I3HVE3-F1
#
_cell.length_a   1.000
_cell.length_b   1.000
_cell.length_c   1.000
_cell.angle_alpha   90.00
_cell.angle_beta   90.00
_cell.angle_gamma   90.00
#
_symmetry.space_group_name_H-M   'P 1'
#
loop_
_entity.id
_entity.type
_entity.pdbx_description
1 polymer ?
#
loop_
_entity_poly.entity_id
_entity_poly.type
_entity_poly.pdbx_seq_one_letter_code
_entity_poly.pdbx_strand_id
1 'polypeptide(L)'
;MKKTRFLFSVLFLNTFLCLFVLACKNNSAPDESPSPEVPEISDEEFIAEFIEGYELSEARVVRTKKTSTMNAYTIIYPSKDPYGNDIMLSAVISVSPAITADNPAKGLVLYNHATINKATECPSRSDLGEQKMIAAFFPVITISPDYYGFGCTEKEHQAYCIGAANAQASVDALIAAKKLLPELGYSDYGTKLFNMGYSQGGQTTMAVLKLVTQKYPEIKITKTFAGAGPYDLGVFYETFLTQSNVIMPSAIIDVLYSYNKYYEELGFQLNQLFTDKIINDFDKWFDSKKYDSGQINSYLGNLNKDDIFTDAVLDKDSEITKKLMAAFKKDSILYDWTPATDESIYLYHHKKDETVPVETTEALEAFLKEKGLGDSTFKVDIDETTPASNYSYHVAGITPFLLAVQSQATSLLQ
;
A
#
# COMPACT_ATOMS: atom_id res chain seq x y z
N MET A 1 6.18 34.85 26.36
CA MET A 1 5.20 33.79 26.01
C MET A 1 5.36 33.17 24.60
N LYS A 2 6.55 33.20 23.97
CA LYS A 2 6.81 32.44 22.71
C LYS A 2 7.97 31.42 22.79
N LYS A 3 8.76 31.41 23.88
CA LYS A 3 9.88 30.47 24.07
C LYS A 3 9.53 29.20 24.88
N THR A 4 8.39 29.18 25.58
CA THR A 4 8.00 28.06 26.44
C THR A 4 7.26 26.94 25.69
N ARG A 5 6.72 27.21 24.49
CA ARG A 5 6.05 26.20 23.65
C ARG A 5 7.00 25.35 22.81
N PHE A 6 8.25 25.76 22.63
CA PHE A 6 9.24 25.02 21.84
C PHE A 6 10.01 23.98 22.67
N LEU A 7 10.15 24.19 23.99
CA LEU A 7 10.79 23.22 24.89
C LEU A 7 9.91 22.00 25.20
N PHE A 8 8.58 22.14 25.15
CA PHE A 8 7.67 21.01 25.38
C PHE A 8 7.64 20.01 24.22
N SER A 9 7.82 20.48 22.98
CA SER A 9 7.86 19.62 21.78
C SER A 9 9.15 18.80 21.67
N VAL A 10 10.27 19.34 22.18
CA VAL A 10 11.58 18.66 22.15
C VAL A 10 11.73 17.66 23.30
N LEU A 11 11.06 17.87 24.45
CA LEU A 11 11.02 16.87 25.53
C LEU A 11 10.07 15.69 25.24
N PHE A 12 8.98 15.91 24.50
CA PHE A 12 8.09 14.82 24.08
C PHE A 12 8.74 13.88 23.04
N LEU A 13 9.61 14.44 22.18
CA LEU A 13 10.29 13.69 21.11
C LEU A 13 11.39 12.75 21.63
N ASN A 14 12.05 13.09 22.75
CA ASN A 14 13.11 12.27 23.36
C ASN A 14 12.62 11.26 24.42
N THR A 15 11.35 11.32 24.83
CA THR A 15 10.80 10.36 25.81
C THR A 15 10.14 9.14 25.14
N PHE A 16 9.82 9.23 23.84
CA PHE A 16 9.27 8.08 23.08
C PHE A 16 10.34 7.12 22.55
N LEU A 17 11.61 7.56 22.44
CA LEU A 17 12.71 6.72 21.95
C LEU A 17 13.38 5.87 23.05
N CYS A 18 13.04 6.07 24.33
CA CYS A 18 13.66 5.39 25.47
C CYS A 18 12.77 4.33 26.18
N LEU A 19 11.54 4.07 25.72
CA LEU A 19 10.66 3.06 26.34
C LEU A 19 10.70 1.67 25.68
N PHE A 20 11.61 1.44 24.73
CA PHE A 20 11.76 0.12 24.08
C PHE A 20 12.85 -0.79 24.69
N VAL A 21 13.50 -0.42 25.82
CA VAL A 21 14.68 -1.15 26.32
C VAL A 21 14.54 -1.77 27.73
N LEU A 22 13.40 -1.71 28.42
CA LEU A 22 13.31 -2.23 29.81
C LEU A 22 12.09 -3.10 30.18
N ALA A 23 11.37 -3.68 29.23
CA ALA A 23 10.29 -4.64 29.52
C ALA A 23 10.70 -6.10 29.22
N CYS A 24 11.82 -6.54 29.80
CA CYS A 24 12.19 -7.95 29.93
C CYS A 24 12.91 -8.14 31.27
N LYS A 25 12.14 -8.19 32.38
CA LYS A 25 12.54 -8.83 33.65
C LYS A 25 11.35 -8.93 34.63
N ASN A 26 10.79 -10.14 34.67
CA ASN A 26 10.02 -10.83 35.72
C ASN A 26 9.20 -10.08 36.81
N ASN A 27 7.91 -10.40 36.77
CA ASN A 27 7.07 -11.06 37.79
C ASN A 27 5.99 -10.28 38.58
N SER A 28 4.81 -10.92 38.52
CA SER A 28 3.61 -10.90 39.37
C SER A 28 2.69 -9.68 39.32
N ALA A 29 1.55 -9.84 38.64
CA ALA A 29 0.32 -9.09 38.85
C ALA A 29 -0.83 -10.06 39.24
N PRO A 30 -1.80 -9.62 40.05
CA PRO A 30 -2.80 -10.49 40.67
C PRO A 30 -3.99 -10.78 39.75
N ASP A 31 -4.64 -11.91 40.07
CA ASP A 31 -5.85 -12.55 39.56
C ASP A 31 -6.90 -11.61 38.90
N GLU A 32 -7.02 -11.70 37.57
CA GLU A 32 -8.21 -11.27 36.82
C GLU A 32 -8.86 -12.51 36.20
N SER A 33 -10.15 -12.68 36.46
CA SER A 33 -10.97 -13.81 36.01
C SER A 33 -10.95 -13.99 34.49
N PRO A 34 -10.95 -15.23 33.97
CA PRO A 34 -10.77 -15.48 32.55
C PRO A 34 -11.98 -15.00 31.74
N SER A 35 -11.73 -14.10 30.79
CA SER A 35 -12.59 -13.90 29.62
C SER A 35 -12.63 -15.20 28.80
N PRO A 36 -13.76 -15.58 28.20
CA PRO A 36 -13.83 -16.79 27.38
C PRO A 36 -12.77 -16.76 26.27
N GLU A 37 -11.88 -17.76 26.29
CA GLU A 37 -10.90 -18.01 25.23
C GLU A 37 -11.63 -18.34 23.94
N VAL A 38 -11.53 -17.44 22.95
CA VAL A 38 -11.78 -17.79 21.56
C VAL A 38 -10.48 -18.43 21.06
N PRO A 39 -10.49 -19.66 20.52
CA PRO A 39 -9.26 -20.34 20.12
C PRO A 39 -8.50 -19.51 19.08
N GLU A 40 -7.21 -19.31 19.35
CA GLU A 40 -6.28 -18.62 18.47
C GLU A 40 -5.91 -19.58 17.34
N ILE A 41 -6.62 -19.49 16.20
CA ILE A 41 -6.33 -20.29 15.00
C ILE A 41 -4.96 -19.88 14.47
N SER A 42 -4.08 -20.84 14.20
CA SER A 42 -2.75 -20.58 13.63
C SER A 42 -2.85 -20.00 12.21
N ASP A 43 -1.90 -19.14 11.80
CA ASP A 43 -1.90 -18.52 10.46
C ASP A 43 -1.83 -19.56 9.32
N GLU A 44 -1.31 -20.76 9.57
CA GLU A 44 -1.25 -21.86 8.60
C GLU A 44 -2.58 -22.65 8.49
N GLU A 45 -3.30 -22.84 9.61
CA GLU A 45 -4.68 -23.40 9.61
C GLU A 45 -5.68 -22.40 9.01
N PHE A 46 -5.45 -21.10 9.19
CA PHE A 46 -6.27 -20.01 8.64
C PHE A 46 -6.33 -19.96 7.11
N ILE A 47 -5.39 -20.56 6.38
CA ILE A 47 -5.36 -20.54 4.91
C ILE A 47 -5.85 -21.86 4.34
N ALA A 48 -5.52 -22.97 5.00
CA ALA A 48 -5.87 -24.31 4.54
C ALA A 48 -7.35 -24.67 4.77
N GLU A 49 -7.98 -24.21 5.86
CA GLU A 49 -9.41 -24.44 6.10
C GLU A 49 -10.34 -23.50 5.30
N PHE A 50 -9.82 -22.37 4.76
CA PHE A 50 -10.66 -21.25 4.31
C PHE A 50 -11.05 -21.21 2.83
N ILE A 51 -10.52 -22.11 1.99
CA ILE A 51 -10.80 -22.11 0.54
C ILE A 51 -11.74 -23.27 0.12
N GLU A 52 -11.75 -24.40 0.85
CA GLU A 52 -12.50 -25.60 0.42
C GLU A 52 -14.00 -25.62 0.79
N GLY A 53 -14.53 -24.58 1.46
CA GLY A 53 -15.89 -24.64 2.02
C GLY A 53 -16.85 -23.50 1.67
N TYR A 54 -16.43 -22.50 0.90
CA TYR A 54 -17.17 -21.24 0.84
C TYR A 54 -17.55 -20.78 -0.57
N GLU A 55 -18.74 -20.20 -0.67
CA GLU A 55 -19.20 -19.58 -1.90
C GLU A 55 -18.38 -18.33 -2.24
N LEU A 56 -17.95 -18.24 -3.50
CA LEU A 56 -17.21 -17.13 -4.09
C LEU A 56 -18.06 -15.84 -4.25
N SER A 57 -19.27 -15.79 -3.70
CA SER A 57 -20.23 -14.70 -3.88
C SER A 57 -20.39 -13.79 -2.67
N GLU A 58 -19.89 -14.18 -1.49
CA GLU A 58 -20.20 -13.48 -0.23
C GLU A 58 -18.96 -13.07 0.56
N ALA A 59 -18.97 -11.83 1.05
CA ALA A 59 -17.97 -11.31 1.96
C ALA A 59 -18.30 -11.70 3.41
N ARG A 60 -17.27 -11.98 4.21
CA ARG A 60 -17.44 -12.40 5.61
C ARG A 60 -16.24 -12.06 6.47
N VAL A 61 -16.48 -11.91 7.77
CA VAL A 61 -15.44 -11.77 8.80
C VAL A 61 -14.91 -13.15 9.15
N VAL A 62 -13.60 -13.31 9.13
CA VAL A 62 -12.93 -14.61 9.34
C VAL A 62 -12.02 -14.61 10.56
N ARG A 63 -11.58 -13.44 11.00
CA ARG A 63 -10.82 -13.27 12.23
C ARG A 63 -11.15 -11.93 12.87
N THR A 64 -11.26 -11.93 14.19
CA THR A 64 -11.42 -10.72 14.99
C THR A 64 -10.25 -10.60 15.97
N LYS A 65 -9.57 -9.45 15.95
CA LYS A 65 -8.47 -9.12 16.86
C LYS A 65 -8.83 -7.84 17.60
N LYS A 66 -9.11 -7.96 18.90
CA LYS A 66 -9.37 -6.80 19.78
C LYS A 66 -8.18 -6.59 20.68
N THR A 67 -7.61 -5.39 20.64
CA THR A 67 -6.50 -4.98 21.51
C THR A 67 -6.88 -3.69 22.22
N SER A 68 -6.14 -3.33 23.27
CA SER A 68 -6.28 -2.02 23.93
C SER A 68 -6.06 -0.84 22.98
N THR A 69 -5.38 -1.06 21.86
CA THR A 69 -5.01 -0.01 20.90
C THR A 69 -5.88 0.04 19.65
N MET A 70 -6.58 -1.04 19.31
CA MET A 70 -7.36 -1.14 18.07
C MET A 70 -8.23 -2.41 18.04
N ASN A 71 -9.42 -2.30 17.46
CA ASN A 71 -10.19 -3.46 17.00
C ASN A 71 -9.94 -3.67 15.51
N ALA A 72 -9.71 -4.91 15.11
CA ALA A 72 -9.46 -5.29 13.73
C ALA A 72 -10.24 -6.54 13.35
N TYR A 73 -10.76 -6.55 12.12
CA TYR A 73 -11.55 -7.64 11.56
C TYR A 73 -10.92 -8.02 10.23
N THR A 74 -10.32 -9.21 10.16
CA THR A 74 -9.91 -9.77 8.88
C THR A 74 -11.15 -10.24 8.16
N ILE A 75 -11.30 -9.81 6.91
CA ILE A 75 -12.39 -10.21 6.04
C ILE A 75 -11.84 -10.95 4.82
N ILE A 76 -12.65 -11.84 4.27
CA ILE A 76 -12.50 -12.31 2.90
C ILE A 76 -13.68 -11.84 2.07
N TYR A 77 -13.42 -11.49 0.82
CA TYR A 77 -14.41 -10.90 -0.08
C TYR A 77 -14.20 -11.35 -1.53
N PRO A 78 -15.29 -11.44 -2.31
CA PRO A 78 -15.20 -11.73 -3.73
C PRO A 78 -14.59 -10.57 -4.50
N SER A 79 -13.72 -10.88 -5.46
CA SER A 79 -12.99 -9.93 -6.30
C SER A 79 -12.57 -10.63 -7.60
N LYS A 80 -11.68 -9.98 -8.36
CA LYS A 80 -11.05 -10.52 -9.56
C LYS A 80 -9.54 -10.71 -9.36
N ASP A 81 -9.01 -11.78 -9.93
CA ASP A 81 -7.56 -11.95 -10.11
C ASP A 81 -7.03 -10.99 -11.21
N PRO A 82 -5.70 -10.88 -11.41
CA PRO A 82 -5.13 -10.04 -12.46
C PRO A 82 -5.55 -10.42 -13.90
N TYR A 83 -6.07 -11.63 -14.12
CA TYR A 83 -6.58 -12.10 -15.41
C TYR A 83 -8.09 -11.85 -15.59
N GLY A 84 -8.79 -11.37 -14.55
CA GLY A 84 -10.22 -11.10 -14.55
C GLY A 84 -11.13 -12.26 -14.11
N ASN A 85 -10.56 -13.36 -13.61
CA ASN A 85 -11.32 -14.49 -13.09
C ASN A 85 -11.81 -14.21 -11.66
N ASP A 86 -12.95 -14.80 -11.29
CA ASP A 86 -13.48 -14.69 -9.92
C ASP A 86 -12.55 -15.36 -8.91
N ILE A 87 -12.26 -14.65 -7.82
CA ILE A 87 -11.43 -15.15 -6.72
C ILE A 87 -11.86 -14.51 -5.39
N MET A 88 -11.52 -15.15 -4.26
CA MET A 88 -11.58 -14.51 -2.95
C MET A 88 -10.26 -13.81 -2.65
N LEU A 89 -10.34 -12.57 -2.17
CA LEU A 89 -9.21 -11.84 -1.60
C LEU A 89 -9.47 -11.55 -0.11
N SER A 90 -8.44 -11.07 0.58
CA SER A 90 -8.52 -10.70 2.00
C SER A 90 -8.13 -9.25 2.24
N ALA A 91 -8.68 -8.71 3.32
CA ALA A 91 -8.45 -7.35 3.80
C ALA A 91 -8.61 -7.30 5.32
N VAL A 92 -8.21 -6.19 5.92
CA VAL A 92 -8.53 -5.87 7.30
C VAL A 92 -9.38 -4.61 7.40
N ILE A 93 -10.42 -4.66 8.23
CA ILE A 93 -11.15 -3.50 8.73
C ILE A 93 -10.59 -3.18 10.10
N SER A 94 -9.94 -2.02 10.25
CA SER A 94 -9.38 -1.53 11.52
C SER A 94 -10.21 -0.36 12.03
N VAL A 95 -10.56 -0.40 13.30
CA VAL A 95 -11.40 0.62 13.95
C VAL A 95 -10.58 1.37 14.98
N SER A 96 -10.44 2.68 14.78
CA SER A 96 -9.74 3.57 15.72
C SER A 96 -10.32 3.43 17.14
N PRO A 97 -9.46 3.34 18.18
CA PRO A 97 -9.91 3.26 19.57
C PRO A 97 -10.63 4.53 20.04
N ALA A 98 -10.53 5.63 19.28
CA ALA A 98 -11.27 6.87 19.54
C ALA A 98 -12.76 6.76 19.19
N ILE A 99 -13.18 5.71 18.46
CA ILE A 99 -14.58 5.49 18.10
C ILE A 99 -15.29 4.82 19.28
N THR A 100 -16.31 5.50 19.81
CA THR A 100 -17.15 5.03 20.93
C THR A 100 -18.61 5.33 20.63
N ALA A 101 -19.54 4.87 21.48
CA ALA A 101 -20.96 5.17 21.32
C ALA A 101 -21.25 6.69 21.30
N ASP A 102 -20.49 7.48 22.05
CA ASP A 102 -20.63 8.95 22.13
C ASP A 102 -19.75 9.70 21.12
N ASN A 103 -18.85 9.00 20.42
CA ASN A 103 -17.98 9.55 19.38
C ASN A 103 -17.94 8.60 18.18
N PRO A 104 -18.98 8.61 17.31
CA PRO A 104 -19.04 7.72 16.16
C PRO A 104 -17.93 8.03 15.15
N ALA A 105 -17.70 7.08 14.25
CA ALA A 105 -16.70 7.23 13.20
C ALA A 105 -17.01 8.44 12.31
N LYS A 106 -15.98 9.24 12.02
CA LYS A 106 -16.11 10.47 11.23
C LYS A 106 -15.96 10.23 9.73
N GLY A 107 -15.52 9.05 9.34
CA GLY A 107 -15.34 8.66 7.95
C GLY A 107 -14.65 7.31 7.81
N LEU A 108 -14.55 6.89 6.56
CA LEU A 108 -13.78 5.73 6.13
C LEU A 108 -12.45 6.17 5.51
N VAL A 109 -11.43 5.35 5.68
CA VAL A 109 -10.16 5.44 4.97
C VAL A 109 -9.95 4.15 4.21
N LEU A 110 -9.95 4.20 2.87
CA LEU A 110 -9.40 3.13 2.05
C LEU A 110 -7.88 3.34 1.98
N TYR A 111 -7.14 2.50 2.70
CA TYR A 111 -5.70 2.58 2.79
C TYR A 111 -5.01 1.52 1.95
N ASN A 112 -4.19 1.96 1.02
CA ASN A 112 -3.39 1.16 0.09
C ASN A 112 -1.96 1.08 0.62
N HIS A 113 -1.52 -0.12 1.02
CA HIS A 113 -0.22 -0.32 1.68
C HIS A 113 0.97 -0.12 0.73
N ALA A 114 2.12 0.19 1.32
CA ALA A 114 3.40 0.25 0.59
C ALA A 114 3.90 -1.16 0.20
N THR A 115 5.07 -1.23 -0.42
CA THR A 115 5.68 -2.50 -0.83
C THR A 115 5.82 -3.47 0.34
N ILE A 116 5.26 -4.67 0.17
CA ILE A 116 5.44 -5.82 1.06
C ILE A 116 5.99 -6.98 0.24
N ASN A 117 6.79 -7.83 0.86
CA ASN A 117 7.32 -9.05 0.23
C ASN A 117 7.10 -10.30 1.08
N LYS A 118 7.01 -10.11 2.41
CA LYS A 118 6.74 -11.18 3.35
C LYS A 118 5.26 -11.32 3.62
N ALA A 119 4.76 -12.56 3.68
CA ALA A 119 3.34 -12.85 3.89
C ALA A 119 2.76 -12.21 5.17
N THR A 120 3.60 -12.04 6.21
CA THR A 120 3.20 -11.44 7.49
C THR A 120 3.11 -9.90 7.46
N GLU A 121 3.53 -9.24 6.38
CA GLU A 121 3.49 -7.77 6.24
C GLU A 121 2.13 -7.25 5.73
N CYS A 122 1.50 -8.01 4.83
CA CYS A 122 0.10 -8.44 5.03
C CYS A 122 -0.82 -7.61 5.94
N PRO A 123 -1.64 -6.62 5.51
CA PRO A 123 -2.59 -5.96 6.43
C PRO A 123 -3.44 -6.93 7.25
N SER A 124 -3.90 -8.03 6.67
CA SER A 124 -4.68 -9.03 7.39
C SER A 124 -3.90 -9.79 8.46
N ARG A 125 -2.57 -9.81 8.43
CA ARG A 125 -1.68 -10.60 9.31
C ARG A 125 -0.70 -9.79 10.15
N SER A 126 -0.46 -8.53 9.79
CA SER A 126 0.52 -7.69 10.46
C SER A 126 0.06 -7.26 11.85
N ASP A 127 0.93 -6.53 12.53
CA ASP A 127 0.58 -5.84 13.78
C ASP A 127 -0.21 -4.54 13.55
N LEU A 128 -0.54 -4.23 12.29
CA LEU A 128 -1.31 -3.08 11.85
C LEU A 128 -0.61 -1.73 12.13
N GLY A 129 0.72 -1.68 12.04
CA GLY A 129 1.51 -0.47 12.29
C GLY A 129 1.03 0.76 11.49
N GLU A 130 0.78 0.62 10.18
CA GLU A 130 0.32 1.71 9.31
C GLU A 130 -1.10 2.18 9.68
N GLN A 131 -2.01 1.23 9.95
CA GLN A 131 -3.39 1.53 10.34
C GLN A 131 -3.44 2.20 11.71
N LYS A 132 -2.57 1.80 12.66
CA LYS A 132 -2.42 2.46 13.96
C LYS A 132 -1.96 3.92 13.81
N MET A 133 -1.03 4.20 12.89
CA MET A 133 -0.61 5.57 12.60
C MET A 133 -1.78 6.40 12.06
N ILE A 134 -2.58 5.85 11.15
CA ILE A 134 -3.78 6.52 10.61
C ILE A 134 -4.83 6.76 11.70
N ALA A 135 -5.11 5.74 12.51
CA ALA A 135 -6.08 5.79 13.60
C ALA A 135 -5.69 6.77 14.71
N ALA A 136 -4.39 7.08 14.87
CA ALA A 136 -3.91 8.09 15.81
C ALA A 136 -4.29 9.51 15.42
N PHE A 137 -4.62 9.75 14.14
CA PHE A 137 -4.99 11.07 13.66
C PHE A 137 -6.48 11.37 13.81
N PHE A 138 -7.36 10.38 13.59
CA PHE A 138 -8.82 10.56 13.57
C PHE A 138 -9.60 9.34 14.08
N PRO A 139 -10.83 9.54 14.60
CA PRO A 139 -11.81 8.47 14.81
C PRO A 139 -12.37 7.99 13.46
N VAL A 140 -11.54 7.28 12.68
CA VAL A 140 -11.90 6.71 11.37
C VAL A 140 -11.86 5.18 11.42
N ILE A 141 -12.57 4.58 10.47
CA ILE A 141 -12.47 3.15 10.17
C ILE A 141 -11.61 3.00 8.91
N THR A 142 -10.56 2.20 9.00
CA THR A 142 -9.61 1.97 7.91
C THR A 142 -9.87 0.61 7.28
N ILE A 143 -9.96 0.56 5.96
CA ILE A 143 -10.06 -0.66 5.15
C ILE A 143 -8.74 -0.80 4.42
N SER A 144 -8.04 -1.90 4.64
CA SER A 144 -6.74 -2.18 4.01
C SER A 144 -6.77 -3.55 3.33
N PRO A 145 -6.85 -3.61 2.00
CA PRO A 145 -6.74 -4.86 1.24
C PRO A 145 -5.32 -5.43 1.31
N ASP A 146 -5.17 -6.74 1.20
CA ASP A 146 -3.85 -7.39 1.14
C ASP A 146 -3.23 -7.39 -0.26
N TYR A 147 -4.05 -7.14 -1.29
CA TYR A 147 -3.76 -7.41 -2.71
C TYR A 147 -3.65 -8.90 -3.06
N TYR A 148 -3.73 -9.17 -4.37
CA TYR A 148 -3.54 -10.50 -4.92
C TYR A 148 -2.07 -10.95 -4.74
N GLY A 149 -1.89 -12.21 -4.33
CA GLY A 149 -0.59 -12.79 -3.97
C GLY A 149 -0.22 -12.62 -2.49
N PHE A 150 -1.14 -12.11 -1.68
CA PHE A 150 -1.02 -12.03 -0.22
C PHE A 150 -2.32 -12.49 0.46
N GLY A 151 -2.25 -12.60 1.79
CA GLY A 151 -3.39 -13.00 2.61
C GLY A 151 -3.91 -14.38 2.20
N CYS A 152 -5.18 -14.50 1.84
CA CYS A 152 -5.75 -15.78 1.41
C CYS A 152 -5.24 -16.29 0.04
N THR A 153 -4.51 -15.46 -0.72
CA THR A 153 -3.92 -15.82 -2.02
C THR A 153 -2.39 -15.90 -1.98
N GLU A 154 -1.77 -16.07 -0.81
CA GLU A 154 -0.31 -16.03 -0.63
C GLU A 154 0.51 -17.03 -1.47
N LYS A 155 -0.13 -18.08 -1.98
CA LYS A 155 0.51 -19.08 -2.87
C LYS A 155 0.71 -18.53 -4.28
N GLU A 156 0.00 -17.46 -4.63
CA GLU A 156 0.12 -16.78 -5.90
C GLU A 156 1.23 -15.72 -5.83
N HIS A 157 1.80 -15.39 -6.98
CA HIS A 157 2.74 -14.27 -7.02
C HIS A 157 1.99 -12.95 -6.82
N GLN A 158 2.66 -11.95 -6.27
CA GLN A 158 2.04 -10.65 -6.02
C GLN A 158 1.75 -9.89 -7.31
N ALA A 159 0.62 -9.19 -7.36
CA ALA A 159 0.30 -8.25 -8.43
C ALA A 159 1.04 -6.89 -8.23
N TYR A 160 2.38 -6.94 -8.09
CA TYR A 160 3.19 -5.77 -7.77
C TYR A 160 3.10 -4.70 -8.85
N CYS A 161 2.67 -3.49 -8.47
CA CYS A 161 2.41 -2.35 -9.35
C CYS A 161 1.49 -2.63 -10.57
N ILE A 162 0.65 -3.68 -10.50
CA ILE A 162 -0.47 -3.89 -11.44
C ILE A 162 -1.65 -3.08 -10.92
N GLY A 163 -1.72 -1.82 -11.34
CA GLY A 163 -2.68 -0.82 -10.90
C GLY A 163 -4.11 -1.27 -11.07
N ALA A 164 -4.46 -1.88 -12.22
CA ALA A 164 -5.82 -2.38 -12.46
C ALA A 164 -6.25 -3.46 -11.43
N ALA A 165 -5.38 -4.43 -11.14
CA ALA A 165 -5.66 -5.51 -10.20
C ALA A 165 -5.72 -5.00 -8.76
N ASN A 166 -4.73 -4.21 -8.33
CA ASN A 166 -4.68 -3.67 -6.97
C ASN A 166 -5.84 -2.70 -6.71
N ALA A 167 -6.22 -1.88 -7.69
CA ALA A 167 -7.37 -0.99 -7.58
C ALA A 167 -8.69 -1.76 -7.44
N GLN A 168 -8.88 -2.82 -8.23
CA GLN A 168 -10.07 -3.67 -8.13
C GLN A 168 -10.16 -4.35 -6.76
N ALA A 169 -9.06 -4.93 -6.26
CA ALA A 169 -8.99 -5.48 -4.92
C ALA A 169 -9.36 -4.44 -3.84
N SER A 170 -8.83 -3.22 -3.92
CA SER A 170 -9.14 -2.14 -2.97
C SER A 170 -10.60 -1.71 -3.01
N VAL A 171 -11.18 -1.55 -4.19
CA VAL A 171 -12.59 -1.14 -4.35
C VAL A 171 -13.54 -2.23 -3.86
N ASP A 172 -13.28 -3.50 -4.19
CA ASP A 172 -14.10 -4.61 -3.74
C ASP A 172 -14.00 -4.81 -2.21
N ALA A 173 -12.81 -4.61 -1.63
CA ALA A 173 -12.63 -4.60 -0.18
C ALA A 173 -13.47 -3.51 0.48
N LEU A 174 -13.52 -2.31 -0.09
CA LEU A 174 -14.35 -1.21 0.41
C LEU A 174 -15.85 -1.52 0.32
N ILE A 175 -16.30 -2.11 -0.80
CA ILE A 175 -17.69 -2.52 -0.99
C ILE A 175 -18.07 -3.59 0.02
N ALA A 176 -17.22 -4.61 0.19
CA ALA A 176 -17.40 -5.67 1.17
C ALA A 176 -17.45 -5.14 2.60
N ALA A 177 -16.49 -4.27 2.96
CA ALA A 177 -16.45 -3.64 4.27
C ALA A 177 -17.74 -2.85 4.56
N LYS A 178 -18.20 -2.02 3.62
CA LYS A 178 -19.45 -1.26 3.78
C LYS A 178 -20.67 -2.14 4.06
N LYS A 179 -20.72 -3.37 3.52
CA LYS A 179 -21.77 -4.36 3.82
C LYS A 179 -21.63 -4.96 5.23
N LEU A 180 -20.41 -5.24 5.66
CA LEU A 180 -20.12 -5.88 6.96
C LEU A 180 -20.14 -4.89 8.15
N LEU A 181 -19.89 -3.60 7.94
CA LEU A 181 -19.80 -2.61 9.02
C LEU A 181 -21.07 -2.53 9.91
N PRO A 182 -22.30 -2.55 9.38
CA PRO A 182 -23.50 -2.61 10.20
C PRO A 182 -23.57 -3.84 11.10
N GLU A 183 -23.17 -5.02 10.60
CA GLU A 183 -23.14 -6.28 11.36
C GLU A 183 -22.10 -6.24 12.49
N LEU A 184 -21.02 -5.49 12.27
CA LEU A 184 -19.97 -5.24 13.25
C LEU A 184 -20.32 -4.14 14.28
N GLY A 185 -21.52 -3.54 14.19
CA GLY A 185 -21.97 -2.48 15.09
C GLY A 185 -21.47 -1.07 14.72
N TYR A 186 -20.97 -0.89 13.50
CA TYR A 186 -20.46 0.39 12.98
C TYR A 186 -21.32 0.93 11.84
N SER A 187 -22.65 1.00 12.02
CA SER A 187 -23.56 1.50 10.98
C SER A 187 -23.43 3.00 10.71
N ASP A 188 -22.93 3.78 11.68
CA ASP A 188 -22.69 5.22 11.56
C ASP A 188 -21.19 5.50 11.37
N TYR A 189 -20.71 5.30 10.14
CA TYR A 189 -19.32 5.55 9.75
C TYR A 189 -19.10 6.90 9.06
N GLY A 190 -20.10 7.79 9.09
CA GLY A 190 -20.07 9.09 8.44
C GLY A 190 -20.16 9.04 6.91
N THR A 191 -20.05 10.20 6.27
CA THR A 191 -20.16 10.35 4.80
C THR A 191 -18.82 10.58 4.11
N LYS A 192 -17.75 10.76 4.88
CA LYS A 192 -16.41 11.02 4.35
C LYS A 192 -15.71 9.72 3.98
N LEU A 193 -15.09 9.70 2.80
CA LEU A 193 -14.26 8.60 2.32
C LEU A 193 -12.95 9.17 1.83
N PHE A 194 -11.85 8.80 2.49
CA PHE A 194 -10.50 9.13 2.06
C PHE A 194 -9.88 7.92 1.38
N ASN A 195 -9.21 8.15 0.25
CA ASN A 195 -8.42 7.15 -0.45
C ASN A 195 -6.94 7.54 -0.30
N MET A 196 -6.11 6.69 0.28
CA MET A 196 -4.73 7.09 0.57
C MET A 196 -3.73 5.94 0.51
N GLY A 197 -2.49 6.27 0.19
CA GLY A 197 -1.38 5.32 0.14
C GLY A 197 -0.05 6.01 -0.17
N TYR A 198 1.05 5.29 0.07
CA TYR A 198 2.42 5.75 -0.13
C TYR A 198 3.23 4.71 -0.92
N SER A 199 4.22 5.13 -1.70
CA SER A 199 5.05 4.22 -2.52
C SER A 199 4.19 3.40 -3.50
N GLN A 200 4.32 2.07 -3.58
CA GLN A 200 3.37 1.21 -4.32
C GLN A 200 1.91 1.58 -4.03
N GLY A 201 1.57 1.79 -2.76
CA GLY A 201 0.23 2.19 -2.34
C GLY A 201 -0.20 3.55 -2.88
N GLY A 202 0.73 4.46 -3.17
CA GLY A 202 0.47 5.73 -3.85
C GLY A 202 0.03 5.51 -5.30
N GLN A 203 0.70 4.61 -6.02
CA GLN A 203 0.28 4.22 -7.38
C GLN A 203 -1.10 3.54 -7.36
N THR A 204 -1.32 2.57 -6.47
CA THR A 204 -2.64 1.93 -6.31
C THR A 204 -3.72 2.95 -5.95
N THR A 205 -3.42 3.91 -5.08
CA THR A 205 -4.36 4.97 -4.68
C THR A 205 -4.87 5.76 -5.89
N MET A 206 -3.98 6.14 -6.81
CA MET A 206 -4.41 6.82 -8.03
C MET A 206 -5.14 5.89 -9.02
N ALA A 207 -4.76 4.61 -9.08
CA ALA A 207 -5.48 3.62 -9.87
C ALA A 207 -6.91 3.36 -9.33
N VAL A 208 -7.10 3.35 -8.01
CA VAL A 208 -8.42 3.32 -7.35
C VAL A 208 -9.26 4.51 -7.79
N LEU A 209 -8.68 5.71 -7.81
CA LEU A 209 -9.40 6.90 -8.25
C LEU A 209 -9.86 6.79 -9.72
N LYS A 210 -8.96 6.33 -10.61
CA LYS A 210 -9.31 6.04 -12.01
C LYS A 210 -10.44 5.01 -12.11
N LEU A 211 -10.35 3.90 -11.38
CA LEU A 211 -11.35 2.85 -11.42
C LEU A 211 -12.73 3.32 -10.91
N VAL A 212 -12.75 4.01 -9.75
CA VAL A 212 -13.98 4.53 -9.15
C VAL A 212 -14.68 5.51 -10.09
N THR A 213 -13.92 6.45 -10.68
CA THR A 213 -14.49 7.44 -11.62
C THR A 213 -15.07 6.80 -12.88
N GLN A 214 -14.50 5.69 -13.35
CA GLN A 214 -14.95 5.01 -14.57
C GLN A 214 -16.09 4.01 -14.34
N LYS A 215 -16.08 3.29 -13.22
CA LYS A 215 -16.96 2.11 -13.03
C LYS A 215 -17.85 2.14 -11.79
N TYR A 216 -17.53 2.97 -10.79
CA TYR A 216 -18.25 3.01 -9.51
C TYR A 216 -18.67 4.44 -9.15
N PRO A 217 -19.47 5.12 -9.99
CA PRO A 217 -19.84 6.52 -9.79
C PRO A 217 -20.63 6.77 -8.48
N GLU A 218 -21.18 5.75 -7.86
CA GLU A 218 -21.83 5.78 -6.54
C GLU A 218 -20.83 5.90 -5.37
N ILE A 219 -19.56 5.52 -5.57
CA ILE A 219 -18.50 5.68 -4.58
C ILE A 219 -17.96 7.11 -4.69
N LYS A 220 -18.31 7.95 -3.70
CA LYS A 220 -17.83 9.34 -3.63
C LYS A 220 -16.61 9.44 -2.74
N ILE A 221 -15.43 9.56 -3.35
CA ILE A 221 -14.19 9.85 -2.64
C ILE A 221 -14.20 11.33 -2.26
N THR A 222 -14.06 11.63 -0.98
CA THR A 222 -13.96 13.01 -0.47
C THR A 222 -12.62 13.63 -0.83
N LYS A 223 -11.54 12.86 -0.68
CA LYS A 223 -10.18 13.29 -1.02
C LYS A 223 -9.26 12.11 -1.21
N THR A 224 -8.38 12.22 -2.21
CA THR A 224 -7.31 11.28 -2.51
C THR A 224 -5.97 11.84 -2.03
N PHE A 225 -5.21 11.07 -1.26
CA PHE A 225 -3.87 11.41 -0.79
C PHE A 225 -2.86 10.37 -1.29
N ALA A 226 -2.06 10.71 -2.30
CA ALA A 226 -1.08 9.78 -2.87
C ALA A 226 0.34 10.32 -2.65
N GLY A 227 1.17 9.53 -1.97
CA GLY A 227 2.56 9.89 -1.68
C GLY A 227 3.55 9.03 -2.46
N ALA A 228 4.53 9.67 -3.10
CA ALA A 228 5.72 9.06 -3.71
C ALA A 228 5.46 7.76 -4.51
N GLY A 229 4.37 7.70 -5.28
CA GLY A 229 4.02 6.52 -6.07
C GLY A 229 4.74 6.46 -7.41
N PRO A 230 5.06 5.26 -7.93
CA PRO A 230 5.53 5.09 -9.30
C PRO A 230 4.37 5.25 -10.29
N TYR A 231 3.82 6.46 -10.38
CA TYR A 231 2.62 6.78 -11.16
C TYR A 231 2.75 6.53 -12.66
N ASP A 232 3.97 6.63 -13.19
CA ASP A 232 4.34 6.24 -14.54
C ASP A 232 5.51 5.25 -14.47
N LEU A 233 5.22 3.96 -14.72
CA LEU A 233 6.23 2.91 -14.72
C LEU A 233 7.18 2.98 -15.91
N GLY A 234 6.79 3.64 -17.01
CA GLY A 234 7.69 3.92 -18.13
C GLY A 234 8.78 4.90 -17.71
N VAL A 235 8.40 6.02 -17.09
CA VAL A 235 9.35 6.99 -16.52
C VAL A 235 10.21 6.34 -15.42
N PHE A 236 9.59 5.54 -14.54
CA PHE A 236 10.33 4.79 -13.53
C PHE A 236 11.41 3.89 -14.15
N TYR A 237 11.05 3.14 -15.20
CA TYR A 237 11.95 2.22 -15.90
C TYR A 237 13.05 2.95 -16.67
N GLU A 238 12.72 4.03 -17.39
CA GLU A 238 13.71 4.86 -18.09
C GLU A 238 14.71 5.48 -17.11
N THR A 239 14.24 6.00 -15.97
CA THR A 239 15.14 6.50 -14.92
C THR A 239 16.01 5.37 -14.39
N PHE A 240 15.43 4.20 -14.09
CA PHE A 240 16.19 3.01 -13.71
C PHE A 240 17.31 2.74 -14.72
N LEU A 241 17.07 2.77 -16.03
CA LEU A 241 18.10 2.54 -17.06
C LEU A 241 19.26 3.54 -16.98
N THR A 242 19.02 4.79 -16.59
CA THR A 242 20.06 5.83 -16.51
C THR A 242 20.90 5.82 -15.23
N GLN A 243 20.42 5.21 -14.14
CA GLN A 243 21.13 5.18 -12.86
C GLN A 243 22.36 4.27 -12.90
N SER A 244 23.44 4.59 -12.19
CA SER A 244 24.60 3.68 -12.11
C SER A 244 24.38 2.50 -11.17
N ASN A 245 23.61 2.71 -10.10
CA ASN A 245 23.31 1.72 -9.06
C ASN A 245 21.81 1.58 -8.88
N VAL A 246 21.36 0.42 -8.40
CA VAL A 246 19.95 0.16 -8.08
C VAL A 246 19.78 0.18 -6.57
N ILE A 247 19.10 1.19 -6.05
CA ILE A 247 18.98 1.41 -4.59
C ILE A 247 18.03 0.40 -3.94
N MET A 248 17.01 -0.04 -4.68
CA MET A 248 16.05 -1.06 -4.24
C MET A 248 15.84 -2.13 -5.32
N PRO A 249 16.82 -3.04 -5.53
CA PRO A 249 16.75 -3.98 -6.65
C PRO A 249 15.55 -4.93 -6.61
N SER A 250 15.08 -5.32 -5.43
CA SER A 250 13.84 -6.10 -5.28
C SER A 250 12.65 -5.48 -5.99
N ALA A 251 12.46 -4.16 -5.88
CA ALA A 251 11.29 -3.49 -6.44
C ALA A 251 11.22 -3.54 -7.97
N ILE A 252 12.35 -3.32 -8.65
CA ILE A 252 12.37 -3.41 -10.12
C ILE A 252 12.25 -4.87 -10.57
N ILE A 253 12.82 -5.84 -9.83
CA ILE A 253 12.61 -7.27 -10.11
C ILE A 253 11.12 -7.63 -9.98
N ASP A 254 10.47 -7.21 -8.90
CA ASP A 254 9.04 -7.40 -8.67
C ASP A 254 8.20 -6.77 -9.79
N VAL A 255 8.51 -5.54 -10.25
CA VAL A 255 7.80 -4.92 -11.39
C VAL A 255 7.94 -5.77 -12.64
N LEU A 256 9.17 -6.12 -13.02
CA LEU A 256 9.43 -6.85 -14.27
C LEU A 256 8.78 -8.23 -14.27
N TYR A 257 8.86 -8.96 -13.16
CA TYR A 257 8.28 -10.29 -13.06
C TYR A 257 6.75 -10.24 -12.97
N SER A 258 6.19 -9.33 -12.16
CA SER A 258 4.74 -9.14 -12.06
C SER A 258 4.13 -8.80 -13.42
N TYR A 259 4.72 -7.86 -14.17
CA TYR A 259 4.25 -7.55 -15.52
C TYR A 259 4.40 -8.74 -16.45
N ASN A 260 5.55 -9.41 -16.47
CA ASN A 260 5.75 -10.59 -17.31
C ASN A 260 4.75 -11.72 -17.03
N LYS A 261 4.32 -11.85 -15.77
CA LYS A 261 3.33 -12.85 -15.34
C LYS A 261 1.91 -12.50 -15.74
N TYR A 262 1.50 -11.24 -15.56
CA TYR A 262 0.10 -10.83 -15.72
C TYR A 262 -0.26 -10.16 -17.05
N TYR A 263 0.74 -9.74 -17.83
CA TYR A 263 0.56 -9.31 -19.22
C TYR A 263 1.02 -10.43 -20.15
N GLU A 264 0.12 -11.36 -20.47
CA GLU A 264 0.40 -12.61 -21.19
C GLU A 264 1.16 -12.41 -22.52
N GLU A 265 1.00 -11.25 -23.18
CA GLU A 265 1.72 -10.91 -24.41
C GLU A 265 3.24 -10.73 -24.25
N LEU A 266 3.72 -10.56 -23.01
CA LEU A 266 5.15 -10.47 -22.70
C LEU A 266 5.79 -11.85 -22.84
N GLY A 267 5.30 -12.83 -22.09
CA GLY A 267 5.63 -14.25 -22.25
C GLY A 267 7.13 -14.56 -22.21
N PHE A 268 7.94 -13.77 -21.50
CA PHE A 268 9.38 -13.96 -21.42
C PHE A 268 9.72 -15.09 -20.45
N GLN A 269 10.76 -15.85 -20.79
CA GLN A 269 11.41 -16.74 -19.83
C GLN A 269 12.24 -15.91 -18.84
N LEU A 270 12.37 -16.38 -17.59
CA LEU A 270 13.11 -15.66 -16.56
C LEU A 270 14.57 -15.36 -16.95
N ASN A 271 15.23 -16.27 -17.66
CA ASN A 271 16.61 -16.09 -18.16
C ASN A 271 16.75 -15.06 -19.29
N GLN A 272 15.63 -14.52 -19.80
CA GLN A 272 15.64 -13.37 -20.69
C GLN A 272 15.60 -12.06 -19.90
N LEU A 273 15.14 -12.08 -18.65
CA LEU A 273 14.98 -10.89 -17.80
C LEU A 273 16.11 -10.77 -16.77
N PHE A 274 16.47 -11.89 -16.15
CA PHE A 274 17.38 -11.92 -15.02
C PHE A 274 18.55 -12.88 -15.25
N THR A 275 19.66 -12.64 -14.56
CA THR A 275 20.83 -13.53 -14.59
C THR A 275 20.57 -14.81 -13.78
N ASP A 276 21.38 -15.85 -13.99
CA ASP A 276 21.33 -17.09 -13.20
C ASP A 276 21.48 -16.84 -11.69
N LYS A 277 22.19 -15.77 -11.31
CA LYS A 277 22.35 -15.37 -9.91
C LYS A 277 21.01 -15.05 -9.24
N ILE A 278 20.08 -14.48 -10.00
CA ILE A 278 18.74 -14.15 -9.51
C ILE A 278 17.81 -15.35 -9.63
N ILE A 279 17.86 -16.06 -10.77
CA ILE A 279 16.94 -17.16 -11.07
C ILE A 279 17.06 -18.30 -10.06
N ASN A 280 18.29 -18.65 -9.66
CA ASN A 280 18.54 -19.79 -8.77
C ASN A 280 17.89 -19.65 -7.39
N ASP A 281 17.70 -18.42 -6.89
CA ASP A 281 17.07 -18.13 -5.60
C ASP A 281 15.73 -17.39 -5.76
N PHE A 282 15.20 -17.23 -6.98
CA PHE A 282 14.02 -16.41 -7.26
C PHE A 282 12.81 -16.86 -6.44
N ASP A 283 12.46 -18.14 -6.53
CA ASP A 283 11.31 -18.71 -5.79
C ASP A 283 11.48 -18.51 -4.28
N LYS A 284 12.71 -18.66 -3.79
CA LYS A 284 13.02 -18.49 -2.37
C LYS A 284 12.88 -17.04 -1.92
N TRP A 285 13.36 -16.09 -2.71
CA TRP A 285 13.34 -14.68 -2.32
C TRP A 285 11.97 -14.03 -2.54
N PHE A 286 11.30 -14.33 -3.64
CA PHE A 286 10.08 -13.64 -4.06
C PHE A 286 8.80 -14.46 -3.89
N ASP A 287 8.76 -15.71 -4.33
CA ASP A 287 7.52 -16.52 -4.31
C ASP A 287 7.27 -17.22 -2.98
N SER A 288 8.30 -17.47 -2.17
CA SER A 288 8.14 -18.09 -0.85
C SER A 288 7.45 -17.18 0.17
N LYS A 289 7.46 -15.86 -0.07
CA LYS A 289 6.95 -14.81 0.83
C LYS A 289 7.50 -14.90 2.26
N LYS A 290 8.72 -15.44 2.44
CA LYS A 290 9.38 -15.58 3.75
C LYS A 290 10.23 -14.38 4.15
N TYR A 291 10.65 -13.58 3.18
CA TYR A 291 11.61 -12.50 3.36
C TYR A 291 10.99 -11.15 3.04
N ASP A 292 11.27 -10.14 3.86
CA ASP A 292 10.89 -8.76 3.57
C ASP A 292 11.84 -8.13 2.52
N SER A 293 11.44 -6.97 1.98
CA SER A 293 12.24 -6.27 0.96
C SER A 293 13.65 -5.92 1.44
N GLY A 294 13.83 -5.59 2.73
CA GLY A 294 15.14 -5.30 3.31
C GLY A 294 16.07 -6.52 3.34
N GLN A 295 15.52 -7.68 3.69
CA GLN A 295 16.23 -8.96 3.65
C GLN A 295 16.59 -9.35 2.22
N ILE A 296 15.65 -9.25 1.28
CA ILE A 296 15.90 -9.55 -0.15
C ILE A 296 16.99 -8.62 -0.70
N ASN A 297 16.87 -7.31 -0.48
CA ASN A 297 17.90 -6.35 -0.90
C ASN A 297 19.26 -6.63 -0.26
N SER A 298 19.30 -7.11 0.99
CA SER A 298 20.55 -7.52 1.65
C SER A 298 21.17 -8.77 1.03
N TYR A 299 20.36 -9.72 0.55
CA TYR A 299 20.84 -10.92 -0.18
C TYR A 299 21.34 -10.57 -1.58
N LEU A 300 20.65 -9.65 -2.25
CA LEU A 300 21.12 -9.07 -3.50
C LEU A 300 22.41 -8.29 -3.25
N GLY A 301 22.56 -7.58 -2.14
CA GLY A 301 23.80 -6.91 -1.76
C GLY A 301 24.13 -5.74 -2.71
N ASN A 302 25.42 -5.40 -2.83
CA ASN A 302 25.88 -4.30 -3.70
C ASN A 302 26.03 -4.73 -5.16
N LEU A 303 25.07 -5.49 -5.69
CA LEU A 303 25.11 -5.90 -7.08
C LEU A 303 24.92 -4.71 -8.01
N ASN A 304 25.69 -4.71 -9.09
CA ASN A 304 25.43 -3.80 -10.19
C ASN A 304 24.27 -4.35 -11.02
N LYS A 305 23.74 -3.53 -11.92
CA LYS A 305 22.64 -3.93 -12.81
C LYS A 305 22.95 -5.21 -13.59
N ASP A 306 24.15 -5.32 -14.15
CA ASP A 306 24.57 -6.45 -14.99
C ASP A 306 24.66 -7.77 -14.21
N ASP A 307 24.74 -7.70 -12.87
CA ASP A 307 24.70 -8.90 -12.04
C ASP A 307 23.25 -9.41 -11.81
N ILE A 308 22.25 -8.57 -12.08
CA ILE A 308 20.83 -8.82 -11.78
C ILE A 308 20.04 -9.04 -13.07
N PHE A 309 20.24 -8.17 -14.06
CA PHE A 309 19.46 -8.11 -15.30
C PHE A 309 20.30 -8.53 -16.50
N THR A 310 19.63 -9.05 -17.52
CA THR A 310 20.29 -9.32 -18.81
C THR A 310 20.52 -8.03 -19.59
N ASP A 311 21.47 -8.05 -20.54
CA ASP A 311 21.68 -6.95 -21.49
C ASP A 311 20.40 -6.53 -22.21
N ALA A 312 19.50 -7.49 -22.47
CA ALA A 312 18.24 -7.21 -23.14
C ALA A 312 17.29 -6.35 -22.28
N VAL A 313 17.31 -6.46 -20.95
CA VAL A 313 16.57 -5.56 -20.06
C VAL A 313 17.24 -4.20 -19.99
N LEU A 314 18.58 -4.16 -19.97
CA LEU A 314 19.34 -2.91 -19.80
C LEU A 314 19.46 -2.08 -21.08
N ASP A 315 19.21 -2.69 -22.25
CA ASP A 315 19.16 -2.00 -23.54
C ASP A 315 17.77 -1.40 -23.79
N LYS A 316 17.72 -0.06 -23.84
CA LYS A 316 16.49 0.71 -24.12
C LYS A 316 15.88 0.40 -25.50
N ASP A 317 16.70 -0.02 -26.46
CA ASP A 317 16.31 -0.23 -27.84
C ASP A 317 15.96 -1.71 -28.13
N SER A 318 16.07 -2.58 -27.10
CA SER A 318 15.76 -4.00 -27.20
C SER A 318 14.27 -4.26 -27.40
N GLU A 319 13.93 -5.41 -27.97
CA GLU A 319 12.54 -5.86 -28.09
C GLU A 319 11.89 -6.16 -26.72
N ILE A 320 12.68 -6.56 -25.72
CA ILE A 320 12.18 -6.79 -24.36
C ILE A 320 11.73 -5.47 -23.75
N THR A 321 12.60 -4.44 -23.80
CA THR A 321 12.28 -3.12 -23.27
C THR A 321 11.07 -2.51 -23.96
N LYS A 322 10.99 -2.56 -25.29
CA LYS A 322 9.82 -2.03 -26.02
C LYS A 322 8.50 -2.69 -25.61
N LYS A 323 8.51 -4.02 -25.42
CA LYS A 323 7.34 -4.77 -24.97
C LYS A 323 6.97 -4.44 -23.52
N LEU A 324 7.94 -4.35 -22.61
CA LEU A 324 7.72 -3.91 -21.23
C LEU A 324 7.09 -2.52 -21.17
N MET A 325 7.65 -1.55 -21.91
CA MET A 325 7.12 -0.19 -22.01
C MET A 325 5.68 -0.17 -22.54
N ALA A 326 5.37 -1.03 -23.52
CA ALA A 326 4.00 -1.17 -24.03
C ALA A 326 3.05 -1.73 -22.96
N ALA A 327 3.48 -2.68 -22.14
CA ALA A 327 2.68 -3.22 -21.04
C ALA A 327 2.47 -2.18 -19.92
N PHE A 328 3.53 -1.47 -19.50
CA PHE A 328 3.43 -0.36 -18.53
C PHE A 328 2.43 0.71 -18.98
N LYS A 329 2.44 1.04 -20.28
CA LYS A 329 1.50 2.01 -20.85
C LYS A 329 0.05 1.55 -20.77
N LYS A 330 -0.24 0.25 -20.93
CA LYS A 330 -1.61 -0.30 -20.85
C LYS A 330 -2.21 -0.17 -19.44
N ASP A 331 -1.41 -0.38 -18.42
CA ASP A 331 -1.84 -0.27 -17.01
C ASP A 331 -1.88 1.17 -16.49
N SER A 332 -1.14 2.06 -17.15
CA SER A 332 -0.83 3.37 -16.60
C SER A 332 -2.08 4.25 -16.41
N ILE A 333 -2.09 4.97 -15.29
CA ILE A 333 -3.13 5.94 -14.95
C ILE A 333 -3.05 7.20 -15.85
N LEU A 334 -1.93 7.45 -16.52
CA LEU A 334 -1.73 8.60 -17.43
C LEU A 334 -2.35 8.38 -18.81
N TYR A 335 -2.90 7.20 -19.08
CA TYR A 335 -3.53 6.85 -20.34
C TYR A 335 -4.99 6.42 -20.14
N ASP A 336 -5.82 6.61 -21.15
CA ASP A 336 -7.22 6.16 -21.19
C ASP A 336 -8.04 6.54 -19.94
N TRP A 337 -7.78 7.72 -19.39
CA TRP A 337 -8.51 8.32 -18.28
C TRP A 337 -8.68 9.82 -18.47
N THR A 338 -9.85 10.32 -18.06
CA THR A 338 -10.13 11.74 -17.90
C THR A 338 -10.66 11.91 -16.48
N PRO A 339 -9.84 12.38 -15.52
CA PRO A 339 -10.30 12.67 -14.16
C PRO A 339 -11.44 13.69 -14.18
N ALA A 340 -12.39 13.53 -13.25
CA ALA A 340 -13.46 14.52 -13.11
C ALA A 340 -12.88 15.86 -12.62
N THR A 341 -13.46 16.96 -13.07
CA THR A 341 -12.95 18.32 -12.74
C THR A 341 -13.28 18.74 -11.31
N ASP A 342 -14.03 17.95 -10.55
CA ASP A 342 -14.37 18.19 -9.14
C ASP A 342 -13.64 17.23 -8.19
N GLU A 343 -12.69 16.44 -8.69
CA GLU A 343 -11.82 15.61 -7.85
C GLU A 343 -11.03 16.46 -6.85
N SER A 344 -10.72 15.86 -5.68
CA SER A 344 -9.82 16.46 -4.69
C SER A 344 -8.61 15.56 -4.48
N ILE A 345 -7.46 15.97 -4.99
CA ILE A 345 -6.22 15.17 -5.00
C ILE A 345 -5.11 15.93 -4.28
N TYR A 346 -4.37 15.24 -3.41
CA TYR A 346 -3.13 15.74 -2.83
C TYR A 346 -2.01 14.75 -3.13
N LEU A 347 -1.02 15.22 -3.89
CA LEU A 347 0.20 14.50 -4.19
C LEU A 347 1.32 15.02 -3.31
N TYR A 348 2.14 14.12 -2.77
CA TYR A 348 3.35 14.46 -2.05
C TYR A 348 4.52 13.65 -2.60
N HIS A 349 5.71 14.26 -2.73
CA HIS A 349 6.94 13.54 -3.06
C HIS A 349 8.14 14.31 -2.49
N HIS A 350 9.16 13.61 -2.02
CA HIS A 350 10.46 14.23 -1.74
C HIS A 350 11.27 14.42 -3.04
N LYS A 351 11.88 15.59 -3.29
CA LYS A 351 12.60 15.87 -4.55
C LYS A 351 13.83 14.99 -4.77
N LYS A 352 14.47 14.58 -3.67
CA LYS A 352 15.66 13.72 -3.66
C LYS A 352 15.33 12.24 -3.45
N ASP A 353 14.10 11.83 -3.72
CA ASP A 353 13.70 10.44 -3.59
C ASP A 353 14.59 9.54 -4.47
N GLU A 354 15.24 8.59 -3.81
CA GLU A 354 16.22 7.67 -4.39
C GLU A 354 15.59 6.34 -4.83
N THR A 355 14.34 6.10 -4.43
CA THR A 355 13.64 4.83 -4.62
C THR A 355 12.60 4.94 -5.72
N VAL A 356 11.76 5.98 -5.65
CA VAL A 356 10.79 6.31 -6.69
C VAL A 356 11.20 7.66 -7.27
N PRO A 357 11.53 7.74 -8.56
CA PRO A 357 11.92 9.02 -9.17
C PRO A 357 10.79 10.05 -9.04
N VAL A 358 11.13 11.27 -8.62
CA VAL A 358 10.16 12.39 -8.50
C VAL A 358 9.47 12.72 -9.83
N GLU A 359 10.15 12.40 -10.93
CA GLU A 359 9.68 12.54 -12.31
C GLU A 359 8.35 11.81 -12.56
N THR A 360 8.04 10.73 -11.81
CA THR A 360 6.73 10.06 -11.92
C THR A 360 5.59 10.96 -11.41
N THR A 361 5.82 11.72 -10.33
CA THR A 361 4.86 12.72 -9.83
C THR A 361 4.73 13.89 -10.79
N GLU A 362 5.84 14.36 -11.36
CA GLU A 362 5.84 15.46 -12.32
C GLU A 362 5.08 15.08 -13.59
N ALA A 363 5.23 13.84 -14.07
CA ALA A 363 4.46 13.30 -15.19
C ALA A 363 2.96 13.24 -14.88
N LEU A 364 2.57 12.76 -13.69
CA LEU A 364 1.18 12.76 -13.26
C LEU A 364 0.61 14.18 -13.12
N GLU A 365 1.37 15.11 -12.54
CA GLU A 365 0.98 16.52 -12.44
C GLU A 365 0.71 17.13 -13.82
N ALA A 366 1.62 16.93 -14.77
CA ALA A 366 1.46 17.42 -16.13
C ALA A 366 0.20 16.84 -16.79
N PHE A 367 -0.05 15.54 -16.62
CA PHE A 367 -1.26 14.89 -17.11
C PHE A 367 -2.53 15.47 -16.50
N LEU A 368 -2.60 15.65 -15.17
CA LEU A 368 -3.78 16.22 -14.51
C LEU A 368 -4.08 17.65 -15.00
N LYS A 369 -3.03 18.47 -15.19
CA LYS A 369 -3.15 19.83 -15.76
C LYS A 369 -3.64 19.79 -17.20
N GLU A 370 -3.12 18.88 -18.03
CA GLU A 370 -3.56 18.69 -19.42
C GLU A 370 -5.05 18.31 -19.48
N LYS A 371 -5.53 17.50 -18.53
CA LYS A 371 -6.95 17.12 -18.41
C LYS A 371 -7.84 18.20 -17.80
N GLY A 372 -7.29 19.38 -17.48
CA GLY A 372 -8.04 20.55 -17.06
C GLY A 372 -8.30 20.65 -15.56
N LEU A 373 -7.64 19.84 -14.73
CA LEU A 373 -7.67 20.05 -13.28
C LEU A 373 -6.83 21.28 -12.93
N GLY A 374 -7.37 22.10 -12.02
CA GLY A 374 -6.72 23.32 -11.52
C GLY A 374 -6.34 23.23 -10.05
N ASP A 375 -5.67 24.27 -9.54
CA ASP A 375 -5.13 24.34 -8.18
C ASP A 375 -6.17 24.14 -7.05
N SER A 376 -7.47 24.31 -7.35
CA SER A 376 -8.55 24.04 -6.40
C SER A 376 -8.92 22.56 -6.28
N THR A 377 -8.52 21.74 -7.25
CA THR A 377 -8.92 20.33 -7.41
C THR A 377 -7.76 19.37 -7.14
N PHE A 378 -6.53 19.80 -7.41
CA PHE A 378 -5.36 19.05 -6.98
C PHE A 378 -4.25 19.95 -6.49
N LYS A 379 -3.42 19.42 -5.59
CA LYS A 379 -2.22 20.06 -5.09
C LYS A 379 -1.07 19.05 -5.14
N VAL A 380 0.10 19.52 -5.57
CA VAL A 380 1.35 18.76 -5.52
C VAL A 380 2.28 19.43 -4.52
N ASP A 381 2.87 18.63 -3.65
CA ASP A 381 3.82 19.06 -2.63
C ASP A 381 5.15 18.34 -2.85
N ILE A 382 6.11 19.05 -3.44
CA ILE A 382 7.46 18.54 -3.66
C ILE A 382 8.37 19.07 -2.55
N ASP A 383 8.74 18.18 -1.63
CA ASP A 383 9.55 18.51 -0.46
C ASP A 383 11.03 18.49 -0.80
N GLU A 384 11.73 19.58 -0.50
CA GLU A 384 13.18 19.73 -0.67
C GLU A 384 13.91 19.90 0.67
N THR A 385 13.16 19.99 1.76
CA THR A 385 13.62 20.51 3.05
C THR A 385 13.80 19.43 4.10
N THR A 386 13.03 18.35 4.02
CA THR A 386 13.15 17.24 4.97
C THR A 386 14.51 16.56 4.81
N PRO A 387 15.33 16.45 5.88
CA PRO A 387 16.59 15.74 5.79
C PRO A 387 16.34 14.25 5.56
N ALA A 388 17.31 13.57 4.94
CA ALA A 388 17.24 12.12 4.80
C ALA A 388 17.07 11.48 6.19
N SER A 389 16.24 10.44 6.25
CA SER A 389 16.18 9.55 7.41
C SER A 389 17.47 8.72 7.47
N ASN A 390 17.64 7.92 8.52
CA ASN A 390 18.73 6.93 8.56
C ASN A 390 18.63 5.86 7.44
N TYR A 391 17.58 5.88 6.63
CA TYR A 391 17.30 4.89 5.60
C TYR A 391 17.33 5.47 4.17
N SER A 392 16.55 6.51 3.88
CA SER A 392 16.52 7.22 2.58
C SER A 392 15.67 8.49 2.62
N TYR A 393 15.68 9.30 1.55
CA TYR A 393 14.72 10.38 1.34
C TYR A 393 13.29 9.88 1.08
N HIS A 394 13.14 8.71 0.44
CA HIS A 394 11.83 8.06 0.26
C HIS A 394 11.12 7.82 1.60
N VAL A 395 11.84 7.19 2.54
CA VAL A 395 11.29 6.91 3.88
C VAL A 395 11.11 8.19 4.69
N ALA A 396 11.99 9.18 4.53
CA ALA A 396 11.88 10.47 5.22
C ALA A 396 10.58 11.22 4.86
N GLY A 397 10.10 11.05 3.62
CA GLY A 397 8.89 11.69 3.13
C GLY A 397 7.57 11.18 3.74
N ILE A 398 7.56 10.01 4.39
CA ILE A 398 6.35 9.42 4.98
C ILE A 398 5.77 10.32 6.07
N THR A 399 6.63 10.84 6.96
CA THR A 399 6.14 11.65 8.10
C THR A 399 5.53 12.99 7.65
N PRO A 400 6.19 13.80 6.81
CA PRO A 400 5.56 15.01 6.26
C PRO A 400 4.27 14.72 5.49
N PHE A 401 4.22 13.64 4.71
CA PHE A 401 3.00 13.20 4.03
C PHE A 401 1.86 12.95 5.01
N LEU A 402 2.08 12.15 6.06
CA LEU A 402 1.06 11.85 7.06
C LEU A 402 0.61 13.09 7.84
N LEU A 403 1.51 14.04 8.13
CA LEU A 403 1.15 15.32 8.75
C LEU A 403 0.29 16.18 7.82
N ALA A 404 0.56 16.17 6.51
CA ALA A 404 -0.26 16.86 5.53
C ALA A 404 -1.65 16.22 5.36
N VAL A 405 -1.72 14.88 5.38
CA VAL A 405 -2.98 14.12 5.44
C VAL A 405 -3.75 14.51 6.69
N GLN A 406 -3.12 14.51 7.86
CA GLN A 406 -3.74 14.91 9.11
C GLN A 406 -4.32 16.33 9.02
N SER A 407 -3.51 17.31 8.64
CA SER A 407 -3.95 18.71 8.54
C SER A 407 -5.20 18.86 7.65
N GLN A 408 -5.17 18.26 6.47
CA GLN A 408 -6.25 18.39 5.49
C GLN A 408 -7.50 17.57 5.86
N ALA A 409 -7.33 16.32 6.32
CA ALA A 409 -8.45 15.49 6.74
C ALA A 409 -9.16 16.07 7.98
N THR A 410 -8.41 16.64 8.94
CA THR A 410 -9.01 17.34 10.10
C THR A 410 -9.99 18.40 9.65
N SER A 411 -9.60 19.22 8.67
CA SER A 411 -10.43 20.32 8.17
C SER A 411 -11.71 19.85 7.47
N LEU A 412 -11.72 18.62 6.94
CA LEU A 412 -12.86 18.03 6.23
C LEU A 412 -13.81 17.26 7.15
N LEU A 413 -13.35 16.91 8.36
CA LEU A 413 -14.10 16.17 9.38
C LEU A 413 -14.72 17.07 10.46
N GLN A 414 -14.31 18.33 10.54
CA GLN A 414 -14.95 19.41 11.30
C GLN A 414 -16.16 19.94 10.53
#